data_AF-A0A090F0F7-F1
#
_entry.id   AF-A0A090F0F7-F1
#
_cell.length_a   1.000
_cell.length_b   1.000
_cell.length_c   1.000
_cell.angle_alpha   90.00
_cell.angle_beta   90.00
_cell.angle_gamma   90.00
#
_symmetry.space_group_name_H-M   'P 1'
#
loop_
_entity.id
_entity.type
_entity.pdbx_description
1 polymer ?
#
loop_
_entity_poly.entity_id
_entity_poly.type
_entity_poly.pdbx_seq_one_letter_code
_entity_poly.pdbx_strand_id
1 'polypeptide(L)'
;MFLKCTPIMDGPGPLETIVKIQTAEGTQEEVAVYKGLVNNGFLEVGPPIVSTSDKVLIELPTESASGRWRIWVADSQFSSKAA
;
A
#
# COMPACT_ATOMS: atom_id res chain seq x y z
N MET A 1 10.26 0.66 2.73
CA MET A 1 9.67 1.95 2.30
C MET A 1 8.26 2.02 2.86
N PHE A 2 7.66 3.20 2.95
CA PHE A 2 6.38 3.38 3.62
C PHE A 2 5.36 4.02 2.69
N LEU A 3 4.22 3.35 2.52
CA LEU A 3 3.10 3.79 1.72
C LEU A 3 1.92 4.16 2.61
N LYS A 4 1.35 5.35 2.42
CA LYS A 4 0.15 5.74 3.16
C LYS A 4 -1.01 4.78 2.88
N CYS A 5 -1.62 4.24 3.93
CA CYS A 5 -2.76 3.34 3.86
C CYS A 5 -3.78 3.62 4.97
N THR A 6 -4.96 3.01 4.89
CA THR A 6 -5.99 3.09 5.94
C THR A 6 -6.48 1.69 6.28
N PRO A 7 -6.23 1.17 7.49
CA PRO A 7 -6.84 -0.08 7.94
C PRO A 7 -8.36 0.07 7.98
N ILE A 8 -9.09 -0.89 7.43
CA ILE A 8 -10.56 -0.83 7.36
C ILE A 8 -11.26 -1.96 8.10
N MET A 9 -10.63 -3.14 8.19
CA MET A 9 -11.16 -4.29 8.92
C MET A 9 -10.07 -5.35 9.16
N ASP A 10 -10.39 -6.35 9.99
CA ASP A 10 -9.59 -7.56 10.11
C ASP A 10 -9.55 -8.32 8.78
N GLY A 11 -8.40 -8.96 8.52
CA GLY A 11 -8.22 -9.82 7.35
C GLY A 11 -8.72 -11.25 7.60
N PRO A 12 -8.62 -12.11 6.58
CA PRO A 12 -9.01 -13.52 6.69
C PRO A 12 -8.26 -14.29 7.78
N GLY A 13 -6.97 -13.99 7.97
CA GLY A 13 -6.14 -14.53 9.02
C GLY A 13 -6.14 -13.69 10.31
N PRO A 14 -5.87 -14.31 11.49
CA PRO A 14 -5.87 -13.61 12.78
C PRO A 14 -4.82 -12.48 12.86
N LEU A 15 -3.75 -12.60 12.07
CA LEU A 15 -2.66 -11.63 11.98
C LEU A 15 -2.73 -10.76 10.72
N GLU A 16 -3.85 -10.77 10.02
CA GLU A 16 -4.05 -9.99 8.80
C GLU A 16 -4.99 -8.82 9.03
N THR A 17 -4.81 -7.75 8.28
CA THR A 17 -5.75 -6.63 8.19
C THR A 17 -5.95 -6.27 6.73
N ILE A 18 -7.14 -5.83 6.38
CA ILE A 18 -7.40 -5.23 5.08
C ILE A 18 -7.09 -3.74 5.19
N VAL A 19 -6.19 -3.26 4.32
CA VAL A 19 -5.88 -1.84 4.18
C VAL A 19 -6.40 -1.30 2.86
N LYS A 20 -6.87 -0.05 2.87
CA LYS A 20 -7.15 0.74 1.69
C LYS A 20 -5.94 1.55 1.29
N ILE A 21 -5.62 1.54 0.00
CA ILE A 21 -4.58 2.34 -0.63
C ILE A 21 -5.22 3.14 -1.75
N GLN A 22 -4.97 4.45 -1.75
CA GLN A 22 -5.40 5.35 -2.80
C GLN A 22 -4.38 5.32 -3.94
N THR A 23 -4.80 4.99 -5.16
CA THR A 23 -3.95 5.02 -6.37
C THR A 23 -3.81 6.44 -6.91
N ALA A 24 -2.81 6.64 -7.76
CA ALA A 24 -2.58 7.89 -8.47
C ALA A 24 -3.76 8.30 -9.39
N GLU A 25 -4.55 7.33 -9.89
CA GLU A 25 -5.74 7.62 -10.72
C GLU A 25 -7.00 7.97 -9.92
N GLY A 26 -6.91 8.05 -8.58
CA GLY A 26 -8.08 8.36 -7.76
C GLY A 26 -8.92 7.14 -7.38
N THR A 27 -8.51 5.91 -7.73
CA THR A 27 -9.20 4.68 -7.29
C THR A 27 -8.65 4.16 -5.96
N GLN A 28 -9.41 3.29 -5.29
CA GLN A 28 -9.00 2.65 -4.05
C GLN A 28 -8.76 1.16 -4.28
N GLU A 29 -7.66 0.66 -3.72
CA GLU A 29 -7.36 -0.76 -3.68
C GLU A 29 -7.39 -1.28 -2.25
N GLU A 30 -7.97 -2.45 -2.09
CA GLU A 30 -8.01 -3.18 -0.82
C GLU A 30 -6.99 -4.32 -0.88
N VAL A 31 -6.13 -4.40 0.12
CA VAL A 31 -5.03 -5.36 0.17
C VAL A 31 -5.00 -6.01 1.55
N ALA A 32 -5.02 -7.34 1.57
CA ALA A 32 -4.83 -8.12 2.80
C ALA A 32 -3.35 -8.18 3.13
N VAL A 33 -2.94 -7.63 4.27
CA VAL A 33 -1.55 -7.54 4.69
C VAL A 33 -1.37 -8.06 6.10
N TYR A 34 -0.16 -8.52 6.42
CA TYR A 34 0.21 -8.83 7.80
C TYR A 34 0.15 -7.56 8.67
N LYS A 35 -0.51 -7.63 9.84
CA LYS A 35 -0.68 -6.49 10.75
C LYS A 35 0.64 -5.82 11.13
N GLY A 36 1.73 -6.59 11.26
CA GLY A 36 3.05 -6.05 11.59
C GLY A 36 3.71 -5.22 10.48
N LEU A 37 3.19 -5.24 9.25
CA LEU A 37 3.64 -4.36 8.17
C LEU A 37 2.95 -3.00 8.21
N VAL A 38 1.94 -2.81 9.07
CA VAL A 38 1.18 -1.56 9.16
C VAL A 38 1.56 -0.82 10.42
N ASN A 39 2.07 0.41 10.27
CA ASN A 39 2.46 1.27 11.38
C ASN A 39 2.02 2.72 11.12
N ASN A 40 1.33 3.35 12.08
CA ASN A 40 0.93 4.76 12.05
C ASN A 40 0.22 5.21 10.74
N GLY A 41 -0.59 4.35 10.12
CA GLY A 41 -1.28 4.67 8.85
C GLY A 41 -0.39 4.52 7.61
N PHE A 42 0.72 3.80 7.74
CA PHE A 42 1.60 3.44 6.63
C PHE A 42 1.77 1.93 6.55
N LEU A 43 1.77 1.41 5.33
CA LEU A 43 2.12 0.04 4.98
C LEU A 43 3.60 0.01 4.57
N GLU A 44 4.36 -0.89 5.17
CA GLU A 44 5.71 -1.20 4.74
C GLU A 44 5.67 -1.98 3.41
N VAL A 45 6.35 -1.45 2.41
CA VAL A 45 6.48 -2.02 1.07
C VAL A 45 7.93 -1.98 0.60
N GLY A 46 8.19 -2.71 -0.50
CA GLY A 46 9.48 -2.68 -1.20
C GLY A 46 9.83 -1.31 -1.81
N PRO A 47 11.04 -1.17 -2.38
CA PRO A 47 11.42 0.01 -3.14
C PRO A 47 10.50 0.22 -4.36
N PRO A 48 10.36 1.46 -4.85
CA PRO A 48 9.58 1.71 -6.06
C PRO A 48 10.25 1.02 -7.26
N ILE A 49 9.44 0.40 -8.11
CA ILE A 49 9.90 -0.25 -9.35
C ILE A 49 10.27 0.82 -10.39
N VAL A 50 9.41 1.84 -10.51
CA VAL A 50 9.59 2.98 -11.42
C VAL A 50 9.13 4.24 -10.69
N SER A 51 9.85 5.33 -10.87
CA SER A 51 9.47 6.65 -10.38
C SER A 51 9.36 7.63 -11.55
N THR A 52 8.35 8.50 -11.49
CA THR A 52 8.17 9.63 -12.41
C THR A 52 8.16 10.92 -11.59
N SER A 53 7.82 12.07 -12.20
CA SER A 53 7.79 13.36 -11.50
C SER A 53 6.71 13.46 -10.41
N ASP A 54 5.61 12.71 -10.54
CA ASP A 54 4.41 12.86 -9.71
C ASP A 54 3.89 11.55 -9.11
N LYS A 55 4.30 10.40 -9.66
CA LYS A 55 3.85 9.08 -9.21
C LYS A 55 4.97 8.06 -9.19
N VAL A 56 4.79 7.06 -8.33
CA VAL A 56 5.68 5.90 -8.21
C VAL A 56 4.88 4.61 -8.41
N LEU A 57 5.49 3.65 -9.11
CA LEU A 57 4.97 2.30 -9.28
C LEU A 57 5.57 1.41 -8.19
N ILE A 58 4.71 0.80 -7.38
CA ILE A 58 5.13 -0.08 -6.28
C ILE A 58 4.58 -1.49 -6.48
N GLU A 59 5.22 -2.46 -5.83
CA GLU A 59 4.69 -3.81 -5.67
C GLU A 59 3.97 -3.94 -4.33
N LEU A 60 2.79 -4.56 -4.36
CA LEU A 60 2.01 -4.86 -3.17
C LEU A 60 2.53 -6.15 -2.50
N PRO A 61 2.41 -6.29 -1.17
CA PRO A 61 2.80 -7.51 -0.46
C PRO A 61 1.99 -8.74 -0.90
N THR A 62 0.75 -8.52 -1.34
CA THR A 62 -0.19 -9.53 -1.81
C THR A 62 -1.04 -8.94 -2.95
N GLU A 63 -1.72 -9.82 -3.69
CA GLU A 63 -2.69 -9.39 -4.70
C GLU A 63 -3.82 -8.57 -4.07
N SER A 64 -4.15 -7.43 -4.67
CA SER A 64 -5.29 -6.63 -4.23
C SER A 64 -6.62 -7.31 -4.58
N ALA A 65 -7.71 -6.85 -3.96
CA ALA A 65 -9.06 -7.36 -4.23
C ALA A 65 -9.49 -7.27 -5.71
N SER A 66 -8.84 -6.40 -6.50
CA SER A 66 -9.09 -6.27 -7.94
C SER A 66 -8.13 -7.07 -8.83
N GLY A 67 -7.25 -7.89 -8.25
CA GLY A 67 -6.31 -8.73 -9.00
C GLY A 67 -5.00 -8.03 -9.38
N ARG A 68 -4.65 -6.91 -8.72
CA ARG A 68 -3.42 -6.16 -9.03
C ARG A 68 -2.32 -6.48 -8.05
N TRP A 69 -1.13 -6.70 -8.57
CA TRP A 69 0.11 -6.84 -7.78
C TRP A 69 0.91 -5.54 -7.72
N ARG A 70 0.65 -4.63 -8.66
CA ARG A 70 1.39 -3.37 -8.80
C ARG A 70 0.43 -2.24 -9.03
N ILE A 71 0.69 -1.13 -8.37
CA ILE A 71 -0.15 0.06 -8.44
C ILE A 71 0.69 1.32 -8.55
N TRP A 72 0.18 2.29 -9.30
CA TRP A 72 0.69 3.64 -9.27
C TRP A 72 0.09 4.38 -8.07
N VAL A 73 0.93 5.06 -7.31
CA VAL A 73 0.53 5.92 -6.19
C VAL A 73 1.18 7.29 -6.35
N ALA A 74 0.56 8.34 -5.83
CA ALA A 74 1.17 9.67 -5.88
C ALA A 74 2.46 9.66 -5.05
N ASP A 75 3.51 10.33 -5.54
CA ASP A 75 4.81 10.40 -4.85
C ASP A 75 4.66 10.92 -3.41
N SER A 76 3.74 11.87 -3.20
CA SER A 76 3.38 12.40 -1.87
C SER A 76 2.87 11.37 -0.85
N GLN A 77 2.47 10.17 -1.29
CA GLN A 77 1.99 9.10 -0.42
C GLN A 77 3.10 8.08 -0.07
N PHE A 78 4.29 8.23 -0.65
CA PHE A 78 5.38 7.29 -0.56
C PHE A 78 6.60 7.92 0.10
N SER A 79 7.19 7.25 1.09
CA SER A 79 8.32 7.77 1.88
C SER A 79 9.40 6.73 2.12
N SER A 80 10.66 7.18 2.12
CA SER A 80 11.81 6.36 2.52
C SER A 80 12.08 6.34 4.02
N LYS A 81 11.43 7.21 4.79
CA LYS A 81 11.50 7.25 6.25
C LYS A 81 10.18 6.78 6.85
N ALA A 82 10.28 5.99 7.92
CA ALA A 82 9.12 5.69 8.77
C ALA A 82 8.61 7.02 9.37
N ALA A 83 7.30 7.20 9.39
CA ALA A 83 6.67 8.33 10.06
C ALA A 83 6.69 8.15 11.58
#